data_AF-A0A9N9NDA3-F1
#
_entry.id   AF-A0A9N9NDA3-F1
#
_cell.length_a   1.000
_cell.length_b   1.000
_cell.length_c   1.000
_cell.angle_alpha   90.00
_cell.angle_beta   90.00
_cell.angle_gamma   90.00
#
_symmetry.space_group_name_H-M   'P 1'
#
loop_
_entity.id
_entity.type
_entity.pdbx_description
1 polymer ?
#
loop_
_entity_poly.entity_id
_entity_poly.type
_entity_poly.pdbx_seq_one_letter_code
_entity_poly.pdbx_strand_id
1 'polypeptide(L)'
;MTYTNAHRLFVQASMSERFFTEAKAIDMYTKACSANNGSCFSQEFDLPAPEEFQEFISTINQKLNLVDMEFRRSHDEDDGNPVWALVNTNGDEIAKLATEYSPAEISYFKRLIELIVTADDDAFSASSIMALKEASKIKTQLSKSAAEILLQRFVDDKWLVQSQSGKYSMSQRTILELQAYLKDEFEEYLIECTLCYDIVTKGQRCDVLECKSRFHHHCARRFFSSQNEKVCPACKIAWKSSNIVGEPLRISEGSSRRNKRAIPEDDDDDLYQ
;
A
#
# COMPACT_ATOMS: atom_id res chain seq x y z
N MET A 1 3.60 27.39 11.84
CA MET A 1 4.58 28.05 10.94
C MET A 1 3.87 28.98 9.94
N THR A 2 4.52 30.02 9.43
CA THR A 2 4.00 30.82 8.29
C THR A 2 4.27 30.10 6.97
N TYR A 3 3.37 30.21 5.99
CA TYR A 3 3.55 29.59 4.68
C TYR A 3 4.60 30.36 3.86
N THR A 4 5.60 29.65 3.32
CA THR A 4 6.79 30.22 2.66
C THR A 4 7.07 29.60 1.29
N ASN A 5 8.10 30.08 0.58
CA ASN A 5 8.53 29.49 -0.69
C ASN A 5 9.09 28.06 -0.54
N ALA A 6 9.64 27.69 0.62
CA ALA A 6 10.03 26.30 0.88
C ALA A 6 8.83 25.35 0.76
N HIS A 7 7.68 25.73 1.33
CA HIS A 7 6.44 24.97 1.20
C HIS A 7 6.01 24.85 -0.27
N ARG A 8 6.06 25.94 -1.05
CA ARG A 8 5.73 25.92 -2.48
C ARG A 8 6.64 24.98 -3.28
N LEU A 9 7.95 25.03 -3.03
CA LEU A 9 8.93 24.16 -3.68
C LEU A 9 8.69 22.68 -3.34
N PHE A 10 8.37 22.38 -2.07
CA PHE A 10 8.02 21.03 -1.66
C PHE A 10 6.78 20.50 -2.39
N VAL A 11 5.71 21.30 -2.45
CA VAL A 11 4.49 20.92 -3.20
C VAL A 11 4.82 20.68 -4.66
N GLN A 12 5.56 21.59 -5.31
CA GLN A 12 5.94 21.46 -6.71
C GLN A 12 6.76 20.19 -6.98
N ALA A 13 7.75 19.88 -6.14
CA ALA A 13 8.54 18.67 -6.25
C ALA A 13 7.68 17.40 -6.08
N SER A 14 6.75 17.44 -5.12
CA SER A 14 5.85 16.32 -4.83
C SER A 14 4.79 16.08 -5.91
N MET A 15 4.47 17.07 -6.75
CA MET A 15 3.53 16.87 -7.86
C MET A 15 4.12 15.98 -8.98
N SER A 16 5.45 15.92 -9.10
CA SER A 16 6.13 15.05 -10.06
C SER A 16 6.17 13.59 -9.63
N GLU A 17 6.39 13.34 -8.34
CA GLU A 17 6.33 12.00 -7.74
C GLU A 17 5.15 12.02 -6.75
N ARG A 18 3.92 11.75 -7.22
CA ARG A 18 2.69 11.88 -6.39
C ARG A 18 2.62 10.93 -5.18
N PHE A 19 3.49 9.91 -5.16
CA PHE A 19 3.63 8.90 -4.12
C PHE A 19 5.12 8.62 -3.88
N PHE A 20 5.57 8.70 -2.62
CA PHE A 20 6.98 8.60 -2.26
C PHE A 20 7.19 8.09 -0.82
N THR A 21 8.41 7.62 -0.53
CA THR A 21 8.79 7.18 0.82
C THR A 21 9.03 8.36 1.76
N GLU A 22 8.95 8.14 3.07
CA GLU A 22 9.28 9.18 4.06
C GLU A 22 10.71 9.68 3.92
N ALA A 23 11.68 8.81 3.62
CA ALA A 23 13.06 9.22 3.37
C ALA A 23 13.17 10.22 2.20
N LYS A 24 12.41 9.98 1.11
CA LYS A 24 12.34 10.90 -0.03
C LYS A 24 11.62 12.20 0.33
N ALA A 25 10.57 12.13 1.16
CA ALA A 25 9.87 13.31 1.68
C ALA A 25 10.83 14.22 2.47
N ILE A 26 11.61 13.63 3.39
CA ILE A 26 12.60 14.36 4.19
C ILE A 26 13.71 14.96 3.31
N ASP A 27 14.17 14.24 2.28
CA ASP A 27 15.14 14.76 1.31
C ASP A 27 14.58 15.98 0.53
N MET A 28 13.34 15.90 0.04
CA MET A 28 12.68 17.02 -0.64
C MET A 28 12.48 18.22 0.28
N TYR A 29 12.05 17.97 1.52
CA TYR A 29 11.88 19.00 2.55
C TYR A 29 13.21 19.70 2.84
N THR A 30 14.27 18.93 3.09
CA THR A 30 15.63 19.45 3.35
C THR A 30 16.11 20.33 2.19
N LYS A 31 15.95 19.87 0.94
CA LYS A 31 16.33 20.64 -0.26
C LYS A 31 15.51 21.92 -0.43
N ALA A 32 14.20 21.84 -0.22
CA ALA A 32 13.31 23.00 -0.32
C ALA A 32 13.66 24.08 0.72
N CYS A 33 14.08 23.66 1.91
CA CYS A 33 14.49 24.53 2.99
C CYS A 33 15.84 25.18 2.75
N SER A 34 16.83 24.42 2.29
CA SER A 34 18.14 24.95 1.89
C SER A 34 18.03 25.97 0.75
N ALA A 35 17.11 25.75 -0.20
CA ALA A 35 16.84 26.70 -1.28
C ALA A 35 16.16 28.00 -0.83
N ASN A 36 15.59 28.04 0.38
CA ASN A 36 14.86 29.19 0.94
C ASN A 36 15.53 29.73 2.22
N ASN A 37 16.85 29.94 2.16
CA ASN A 37 17.67 30.50 3.25
C ASN A 37 17.73 29.68 4.55
N GLY A 38 17.36 28.38 4.52
CA GLY A 38 17.60 27.46 5.64
C GLY A 38 16.72 27.65 6.88
N SER A 39 15.62 28.40 6.81
CA SER A 39 14.85 28.82 7.98
C SER A 39 13.78 27.85 8.48
N CYS A 40 13.71 26.63 7.95
CA CYS A 40 12.62 25.70 8.25
C CYS A 40 12.79 24.90 9.53
N PHE A 41 14.03 24.60 9.91
CA PHE A 41 14.37 23.73 11.04
C PHE A 41 15.71 24.12 11.62
N SER A 42 15.96 23.70 12.86
CA SER A 42 17.24 23.95 13.53
C SER A 42 18.38 23.22 12.81
N GLN A 43 19.37 23.96 12.30
CA GLN A 43 20.54 23.40 11.59
C GLN A 43 21.58 22.76 12.52
N GLU A 44 21.30 22.65 13.83
CA GLU A 44 22.24 22.06 14.80
C GLU A 44 22.43 20.55 14.56
N PHE A 45 21.47 19.91 13.89
CA PHE A 45 21.53 18.52 13.47
C PHE A 45 21.35 18.46 11.95
N ASP A 46 22.18 17.71 11.23
CA ASP A 46 22.14 17.59 9.75
C ASP A 46 20.80 17.08 9.19
N LEU A 47 19.86 16.68 10.06
CA LEU A 47 18.53 16.21 9.71
C LEU A 47 17.47 16.91 10.59
N PRO A 48 16.30 17.25 10.01
CA PRO A 48 15.21 17.86 10.77
C PRO A 48 14.61 16.90 11.78
N ALA A 49 14.13 17.44 12.90
CA ALA A 49 13.37 16.68 13.87
C ALA A 49 12.02 16.22 13.28
N PRO A 50 11.49 15.04 13.66
CA PRO A 50 10.21 14.56 13.15
C PRO A 50 9.05 15.55 13.36
N GLU A 51 9.05 16.26 14.49
CA GLU A 51 8.02 17.25 14.81
C GLU A 51 8.05 18.46 13.87
N GLU A 52 9.24 18.91 13.46
CA GLU A 52 9.41 20.04 12.54
C GLU A 52 8.86 19.70 11.14
N PHE A 53 9.13 18.48 10.67
CA PHE A 53 8.58 18.02 9.40
C PHE A 53 7.04 17.88 9.45
N GLN A 54 6.49 17.39 10.57
CA GLN A 54 5.03 17.32 10.75
C GLN A 54 4.38 18.70 10.76
N GLU A 55 4.97 19.69 11.44
CA GLU A 55 4.47 21.07 11.43
C GLU A 55 4.52 21.70 10.03
N PHE A 56 5.59 21.41 9.28
CA PHE A 56 5.76 21.87 7.89
C PHE A 56 4.65 21.31 6.98
N ILE A 57 4.38 20.00 7.05
CA ILE A 57 3.30 19.37 6.28
C ILE A 57 1.93 19.89 6.72
N SER A 58 1.69 20.06 8.03
CA SER A 58 0.45 20.64 8.54
C SER A 58 0.18 22.04 7.96
N THR A 59 1.22 22.87 7.88
CA THR A 59 1.15 24.21 7.28
C THR A 59 0.80 24.17 5.79
N ILE A 60 1.25 23.14 5.06
CA ILE A 60 0.88 22.91 3.66
C ILE A 60 -0.59 22.48 3.55
N ASN A 61 -1.00 21.48 4.32
CA ASN A 61 -2.37 20.94 4.26
C ASN A 61 -3.41 22.01 4.58
N GLN A 62 -3.14 22.93 5.51
CA GLN A 62 -4.03 24.09 5.75
C GLN A 62 -4.30 24.94 4.50
N LYS A 63 -3.37 24.97 3.53
CA LYS A 63 -3.55 25.67 2.25
C LYS A 63 -4.14 24.78 1.17
N LEU A 64 -3.73 23.52 1.10
CA LEU A 64 -4.20 22.57 0.09
C LEU A 64 -5.68 22.17 0.30
N ASN A 65 -6.16 22.17 1.55
CA ASN A 65 -7.56 21.89 1.85
C ASN A 65 -8.54 22.86 1.17
N LEU A 66 -8.09 24.06 0.78
CA LEU A 66 -8.91 25.03 0.04
C LEU A 66 -9.23 24.58 -1.39
N VAL A 67 -8.51 23.58 -1.90
CA VAL A 67 -8.67 23.01 -3.24
C VAL A 67 -8.88 21.49 -3.17
N ASP A 68 -9.40 20.99 -2.04
CA ASP A 68 -9.65 19.58 -1.78
C ASP A 68 -8.42 18.69 -1.99
N MET A 69 -7.25 19.13 -1.55
CA MET A 69 -6.02 18.33 -1.64
C MET A 69 -5.33 18.25 -0.29
N GLU A 70 -4.63 17.16 0.01
CA GLU A 70 -3.79 17.06 1.21
C GLU A 70 -2.62 16.09 1.01
N PHE A 71 -1.55 16.28 1.77
CA PHE A 71 -0.55 15.24 1.98
C PHE A 71 -1.02 14.30 3.08
N ARG A 72 -1.14 13.01 2.74
CA ARG A 72 -1.49 11.95 3.68
C ARG A 72 -0.32 11.01 3.87
N ARG A 73 -0.07 10.65 5.13
CA ARG A 73 0.91 9.64 5.53
C ARG A 73 0.23 8.28 5.67
N SER A 74 0.89 7.22 5.25
CA SER A 74 0.47 5.83 5.46
C SER A 74 1.70 4.93 5.69
N HIS A 75 1.48 3.63 5.78
CA HIS A 75 2.53 2.61 5.75
C HIS A 75 2.28 1.69 4.58
N ASP A 76 3.34 1.34 3.87
CA ASP A 76 3.28 0.36 2.79
C ASP A 76 2.90 -1.03 3.36
N GLU A 77 1.94 -1.71 2.74
CA GLU A 77 1.48 -3.00 3.24
C GLU A 77 2.50 -4.13 3.05
N ASP A 78 3.47 -3.99 2.13
CA ASP A 78 4.47 -5.02 1.86
C ASP A 78 5.62 -4.97 2.88
N ASP A 79 6.16 -3.79 3.19
CA ASP A 79 7.34 -3.65 4.07
C ASP A 79 7.07 -2.93 5.41
N GLY A 80 5.94 -2.23 5.53
CA GLY A 80 5.58 -1.44 6.71
C GLY A 80 6.29 -0.09 6.82
N ASN A 81 7.07 0.31 5.81
CA ASN A 81 7.74 1.60 5.79
C ASN A 81 6.75 2.73 5.55
N PRO A 82 6.98 3.90 6.17
CA PRO A 82 6.11 5.05 5.99
C PRO A 82 6.24 5.65 4.59
N VAL A 83 5.08 5.95 4.02
CA VAL A 83 4.92 6.53 2.69
C VAL A 83 4.01 7.75 2.75
N TRP A 84 4.15 8.61 1.76
CA TRP A 84 3.44 9.87 1.63
C TRP A 84 2.85 9.98 0.23
N ALA A 85 1.64 10.55 0.15
CA ALA A 85 0.97 10.83 -1.11
C ALA A 85 0.25 12.17 -1.05
N LEU A 86 0.21 12.87 -2.20
CA LEU A 86 -0.66 14.02 -2.41
C LEU A 86 -2.01 13.51 -2.92
N VAL A 87 -3.01 13.49 -2.03
CA VAL A 87 -4.34 12.94 -2.30
C VAL A 87 -5.35 14.05 -2.57
N ASN A 88 -6.41 13.72 -3.30
CA ASN A 88 -7.55 14.60 -3.47
C ASN A 88 -8.55 14.18 -2.38
N THR A 89 -9.29 15.11 -1.81
CA THR A 89 -10.28 14.82 -0.76
C THR A 89 -11.70 14.92 -1.28
N ASN A 90 -11.87 15.30 -2.56
CA ASN A 90 -13.14 15.30 -3.26
C ASN A 90 -13.49 13.90 -3.78
N GLY A 91 -14.77 13.56 -3.85
CA GLY A 91 -15.24 12.23 -4.28
C GLY A 91 -14.94 11.86 -5.73
N ASP A 92 -14.62 12.83 -6.60
CA ASP A 92 -14.27 12.57 -8.01
C ASP A 92 -12.76 12.29 -8.21
N GLU A 93 -12.14 11.53 -7.30
CA GLU A 93 -10.69 11.24 -7.36
C GLU A 93 -10.29 10.46 -8.61
N ILE A 94 -11.21 9.67 -9.18
CA ILE A 94 -10.97 8.96 -10.44
C ILE A 94 -10.76 9.93 -11.61
N ALA A 95 -11.26 11.16 -11.55
CA ALA A 95 -10.99 12.16 -12.58
C ALA A 95 -9.48 12.39 -12.80
N LYS A 96 -8.61 12.08 -11.82
CA LYS A 96 -7.15 12.10 -11.99
C LYS A 96 -6.65 11.16 -13.07
N LEU A 97 -7.30 10.01 -13.25
CA LEU A 97 -6.94 9.06 -14.31
C LEU A 97 -7.28 9.62 -15.70
N ALA A 98 -8.23 10.57 -15.80
CA ALA A 98 -8.67 11.17 -17.06
C ALA A 98 -7.57 11.97 -17.78
N THR A 99 -6.52 12.40 -17.08
CA THR A 99 -5.39 13.08 -17.74
C THR A 99 -4.43 12.13 -18.44
N GLU A 100 -4.36 10.86 -18.00
CA GLU A 100 -3.35 9.88 -18.47
C GLU A 100 -3.95 8.74 -19.28
N TYR A 101 -5.24 8.47 -19.08
CA TYR A 101 -5.95 7.33 -19.66
C TYR A 101 -7.20 7.78 -20.39
N SER A 102 -7.52 7.09 -21.47
CA SER A 102 -8.76 7.24 -22.21
C SER A 102 -9.97 6.76 -21.39
N PRO A 103 -11.19 7.19 -21.72
CA PRO A 103 -12.40 6.76 -21.02
C PRO A 103 -12.59 5.23 -21.00
N ALA A 104 -12.15 4.52 -22.05
CA ALA A 104 -12.22 3.05 -22.12
C ALA A 104 -11.23 2.40 -21.14
N GLU A 105 -10.01 2.91 -21.05
CA GLU A 105 -8.99 2.44 -20.12
C GLU A 105 -9.40 2.69 -18.66
N ILE A 106 -10.02 3.84 -18.37
CA ILE A 106 -10.57 4.15 -17.04
C ILE A 106 -11.73 3.23 -16.69
N SER A 107 -12.64 2.98 -17.64
CA SER A 107 -13.73 2.02 -17.43
C SER A 107 -13.20 0.61 -17.15
N TYR A 108 -12.12 0.21 -17.81
CA TYR A 108 -11.48 -1.08 -17.53
C TYR A 108 -10.81 -1.08 -16.15
N PHE A 109 -10.11 -0.01 -15.79
CA PHE A 109 -9.50 0.14 -14.47
C PHE A 109 -10.54 0.01 -13.35
N LYS A 110 -11.68 0.71 -13.45
CA LYS A 110 -12.78 0.59 -12.48
C LYS A 110 -13.25 -0.86 -12.30
N ARG A 111 -13.47 -1.57 -13.41
CA ARG A 111 -13.87 -2.99 -13.38
C ARG A 111 -12.80 -3.90 -12.78
N LEU A 112 -11.53 -3.58 -13.01
CA LEU A 112 -10.43 -4.33 -12.42
C LEU A 112 -10.32 -4.09 -10.91
N ILE A 113 -10.52 -2.85 -10.44
CA ILE A 113 -10.58 -2.55 -9.01
C ILE A 113 -11.76 -3.27 -8.35
N GLU A 114 -12.95 -3.21 -8.95
CA GLU A 114 -14.13 -3.96 -8.49
C GLU A 114 -13.83 -5.46 -8.38
N LEU A 115 -13.22 -6.07 -9.41
CA LEU A 115 -12.82 -7.47 -9.42
C LEU A 115 -11.81 -7.82 -8.30
N ILE A 116 -10.88 -6.91 -8.01
CA ILE A 116 -9.87 -7.09 -6.96
C ILE A 116 -10.50 -6.96 -5.57
N VAL A 117 -11.31 -5.94 -5.34
CA VAL A 117 -11.90 -5.62 -4.03
C VAL A 117 -12.98 -6.62 -3.64
N THR A 118 -13.77 -7.09 -4.61
CA THR A 118 -14.84 -8.08 -4.39
C THR A 118 -14.35 -9.54 -4.47
N ALA A 119 -13.05 -9.76 -4.51
CA ALA A 119 -12.48 -11.10 -4.58
C ALA A 119 -12.84 -11.92 -3.33
N ASP A 120 -13.25 -13.17 -3.54
CA ASP A 120 -13.61 -14.10 -2.47
C ASP A 120 -12.45 -14.35 -1.50
N ASP A 121 -12.79 -14.78 -0.28
CA ASP A 121 -11.86 -15.23 0.75
C ASP A 121 -10.78 -14.20 1.14
N ASP A 122 -11.15 -12.91 1.13
CA ASP A 122 -10.26 -11.79 1.41
C ASP A 122 -9.00 -11.79 0.51
N ALA A 123 -9.11 -12.27 -0.74
CA ALA A 123 -7.95 -12.47 -1.61
C ALA A 123 -7.37 -11.18 -2.19
N PHE A 124 -8.14 -10.08 -2.23
CA PHE A 124 -7.76 -8.75 -2.73
C PHE A 124 -6.84 -8.78 -3.96
N SER A 125 -7.13 -9.68 -4.90
CA SER A 125 -6.30 -9.89 -6.08
C SER A 125 -7.06 -10.59 -7.20
N ALA A 126 -6.64 -10.31 -8.43
CA ALA A 126 -7.19 -10.90 -9.64
C ALA A 126 -6.08 -11.60 -10.45
N SER A 127 -6.33 -12.80 -10.96
CA SER A 127 -5.38 -13.44 -11.88
C SER A 127 -5.34 -12.74 -13.23
N SER A 128 -4.21 -12.82 -13.95
CA SER A 128 -4.11 -12.30 -15.33
C SER A 128 -5.24 -12.79 -16.23
N ILE A 129 -5.66 -14.06 -16.09
CA ILE A 129 -6.74 -14.63 -16.90
C ILE A 129 -8.08 -13.91 -16.63
N MET A 130 -8.39 -13.65 -15.36
CA MET A 130 -9.61 -12.93 -14.98
C MET A 130 -9.56 -11.47 -15.45
N ALA A 131 -8.42 -10.79 -15.24
CA ALA A 131 -8.23 -9.41 -15.67
C ALA A 131 -8.43 -9.26 -17.20
N LEU A 132 -7.81 -10.13 -18.01
CA LEU A 132 -7.95 -10.11 -19.47
C LEU A 132 -9.36 -10.46 -19.95
N LYS A 133 -10.06 -11.35 -19.23
CA LYS A 133 -11.46 -11.66 -19.52
C LYS A 133 -12.35 -10.43 -19.29
N GLU A 134 -12.06 -9.64 -18.26
CA GLU A 134 -12.81 -8.43 -17.93
C GLU A 134 -12.62 -7.33 -18.98
N ALA A 135 -11.42 -7.19 -19.54
CA ALA A 135 -11.15 -6.25 -20.63
C ALA A 135 -12.02 -6.48 -21.87
N SER A 136 -12.42 -7.73 -22.12
CA SER A 136 -13.28 -8.09 -23.26
C SER A 136 -14.76 -7.72 -23.03
N LYS A 137 -15.15 -7.40 -21.79
CA LYS A 137 -16.54 -7.08 -21.43
C LYS A 137 -16.88 -5.59 -21.50
N ILE A 138 -15.88 -4.72 -21.58
CA ILE A 138 -16.12 -3.27 -21.63
C ILE A 138 -16.73 -2.89 -22.99
N LYS A 139 -17.60 -1.85 -23.01
CA LYS A 139 -18.34 -1.43 -24.22
C LYS A 139 -17.42 -1.15 -25.41
N THR A 140 -16.29 -0.49 -25.15
CA THR A 140 -15.23 -0.28 -26.13
C THR A 140 -14.20 -1.40 -25.97
N GLN A 141 -14.53 -2.58 -26.49
CA GLN A 141 -13.72 -3.78 -26.26
C GLN A 141 -12.24 -3.54 -26.55
N LEU A 142 -11.40 -3.72 -25.54
CA LEU A 142 -9.95 -3.77 -25.72
C LEU A 142 -9.58 -5.17 -26.23
N SER A 143 -8.67 -5.24 -27.20
CA SER A 143 -8.08 -6.53 -27.55
C SER A 143 -7.31 -7.09 -26.35
N LYS A 144 -7.14 -8.41 -26.28
CA LYS A 144 -6.35 -9.03 -25.20
C LYS A 144 -4.93 -8.48 -25.14
N SER A 145 -4.28 -8.28 -26.30
CA SER A 145 -2.94 -7.70 -26.37
C SER A 145 -2.90 -6.24 -25.87
N ALA A 146 -3.91 -5.42 -26.21
CA ALA A 146 -4.00 -4.06 -25.70
C ALA A 146 -4.23 -4.04 -24.18
N ALA A 147 -5.04 -4.98 -23.66
CA ALA A 147 -5.28 -5.13 -22.24
C ALA A 147 -4.03 -5.57 -21.47
N GLU A 148 -3.20 -6.46 -22.02
CA GLU A 148 -1.91 -6.87 -21.43
C GLU A 148 -0.95 -5.67 -21.31
N ILE A 149 -0.84 -4.87 -22.38
CA ILE A 149 0.00 -3.65 -22.38
C ILE A 149 -0.52 -2.67 -21.33
N LEU A 150 -1.83 -2.48 -21.26
CA LEU A 150 -2.46 -1.56 -20.31
C LEU A 150 -2.29 -2.03 -18.85
N LEU A 151 -2.42 -3.32 -18.58
CA LEU A 151 -2.14 -3.90 -17.26
C LEU A 151 -0.69 -3.64 -16.83
N GLN A 152 0.27 -3.83 -17.74
CA GLN A 152 1.67 -3.53 -17.46
C GLN A 152 1.87 -2.03 -17.19
N ARG A 153 1.21 -1.17 -17.98
CA ARG A 153 1.26 0.28 -17.77
C ARG A 153 0.69 0.68 -16.41
N PHE A 154 -0.41 0.09 -15.94
CA PHE A 154 -0.91 0.33 -14.58
C PHE A 154 0.10 -0.11 -13.50
N VAL A 155 0.92 -1.14 -13.74
CA VAL A 155 1.98 -1.55 -12.81
C VAL A 155 3.16 -0.57 -12.85
N ASP A 156 3.55 -0.12 -14.03
CA ASP A 156 4.65 0.84 -14.22
C ASP A 156 4.30 2.19 -13.58
N ASP A 157 3.07 2.65 -13.79
CA ASP A 157 2.47 3.83 -13.19
C ASP A 157 2.09 3.62 -11.71
N LYS A 158 2.41 2.46 -11.12
CA LYS A 158 2.18 2.17 -9.69
C LYS A 158 0.71 2.22 -9.26
N TRP A 159 -0.26 2.02 -10.14
CA TRP A 159 -1.64 1.78 -9.75
C TRP A 159 -1.86 0.32 -9.30
N LEU A 160 -1.14 -0.61 -9.93
CA LEU A 160 -1.23 -2.03 -9.59
C LEU A 160 0.11 -2.61 -9.20
N VAL A 161 0.05 -3.74 -8.53
CA VAL A 161 1.20 -4.58 -8.23
C VAL A 161 0.93 -5.97 -8.78
N GLN A 162 1.86 -6.49 -9.57
CA GLN A 162 1.81 -7.87 -10.05
C GLN A 162 2.64 -8.78 -9.13
N SER A 163 2.05 -9.82 -8.56
CA SER A 163 2.78 -10.82 -7.77
C SER A 163 3.61 -11.75 -8.65
N GLN A 164 4.51 -12.53 -8.05
CA GLN A 164 5.33 -13.52 -8.79
C GLN A 164 4.47 -14.61 -9.44
N SER A 165 3.28 -14.88 -8.91
CA SER A 165 2.30 -15.80 -9.47
C SER A 165 1.48 -15.20 -10.62
N GLY A 166 1.75 -13.94 -10.99
CA GLY A 166 1.05 -13.23 -12.07
C GLY A 166 -0.31 -12.67 -11.69
N LYS A 167 -0.64 -12.56 -10.40
CA LYS A 167 -1.88 -11.89 -9.98
C LYS A 167 -1.67 -10.40 -9.80
N TYR A 168 -2.72 -9.61 -10.04
CA TYR A 168 -2.76 -8.17 -9.84
C TYR A 168 -3.48 -7.84 -8.54
N SER A 169 -2.93 -6.89 -7.79
CA SER A 169 -3.50 -6.30 -6.57
C SER A 169 -3.36 -4.78 -6.63
N MET A 170 -4.11 -4.07 -5.80
CA MET A 170 -3.92 -2.62 -5.67
C MET A 170 -2.56 -2.31 -5.07
N SER A 171 -1.91 -1.26 -5.55
CA SER A 171 -0.73 -0.70 -4.89
C SER A 171 -1.14 0.15 -3.68
N GLN A 172 -0.16 0.47 -2.82
CA GLN A 172 -0.37 1.45 -1.75
C GLN A 172 -0.75 2.84 -2.30
N ARG A 173 -0.24 3.21 -3.48
CA ARG A 173 -0.63 4.45 -4.17
C ARG A 173 -2.13 4.47 -4.46
N THR A 174 -2.67 3.38 -5.01
CA THR A 174 -4.11 3.26 -5.32
C THR A 174 -4.96 3.36 -4.07
N ILE A 175 -4.58 2.67 -2.99
CA ILE A 175 -5.31 2.68 -1.73
C ILE A 175 -5.38 4.10 -1.14
N LEU A 176 -4.30 4.88 -1.25
CA LEU A 176 -4.24 6.25 -0.73
C LEU A 176 -4.91 7.26 -1.64
N GLU A 177 -4.56 7.28 -2.92
CA GLU A 177 -5.06 8.25 -3.90
C GLU A 177 -6.51 8.01 -4.31
N LEU A 178 -7.09 6.84 -4.06
CA LEU A 178 -8.50 6.56 -4.36
C LEU A 178 -9.27 6.18 -3.10
N GLN A 179 -8.78 6.53 -1.91
CA GLN A 179 -9.40 6.09 -0.67
C GLN A 179 -10.87 6.53 -0.56
N ALA A 180 -11.18 7.77 -0.96
CA ALA A 180 -12.56 8.26 -0.94
C ALA A 180 -13.45 7.45 -1.89
N TYR A 181 -13.00 7.25 -3.13
CA TYR A 181 -13.70 6.43 -4.12
C TYR A 181 -13.91 4.99 -3.65
N LEU A 182 -12.88 4.35 -3.08
CA LEU A 182 -12.96 2.98 -2.59
C LEU A 182 -13.99 2.86 -1.46
N LYS A 183 -13.99 3.81 -0.53
CA LYS A 183 -14.95 3.83 0.59
C LYS A 183 -16.38 4.11 0.11
N ASP A 184 -16.57 4.99 -0.86
CA ASP A 184 -17.90 5.33 -1.39
C ASP A 184 -18.54 4.16 -2.17
N GLU A 185 -17.75 3.48 -3.02
CA GLU A 185 -18.30 2.45 -3.92
C GLU A 185 -18.26 1.03 -3.33
N PHE A 186 -17.33 0.74 -2.42
CA PHE A 186 -17.04 -0.63 -1.98
C PHE A 186 -17.00 -0.80 -0.45
N GLU A 187 -17.64 0.09 0.31
CA GLU A 187 -17.64 0.07 1.79
C GLU A 187 -17.84 -1.33 2.38
N GLU A 188 -18.79 -2.10 1.83
CA GLU A 188 -19.16 -3.44 2.33
C GLU A 188 -18.10 -4.53 2.09
N TYR A 189 -17.18 -4.33 1.14
CA TYR A 189 -16.10 -5.25 0.81
C TYR A 189 -14.76 -4.85 1.42
N LEU A 190 -14.62 -3.58 1.83
CA LEU A 190 -13.40 -3.09 2.42
C LEU A 190 -13.22 -3.63 3.84
N ILE A 191 -11.97 -3.97 4.13
CA ILE A 191 -11.55 -4.44 5.44
C ILE A 191 -10.69 -3.37 6.08
N GLU A 192 -10.94 -3.06 7.34
CA GLU A 192 -10.10 -2.13 8.12
C GLU A 192 -9.23 -2.89 9.12
N CYS A 193 -8.02 -2.37 9.32
CA CYS A 193 -7.06 -2.91 10.27
C CYS A 193 -7.56 -2.68 11.70
N THR A 194 -7.58 -3.74 12.50
CA THR A 194 -7.99 -3.65 13.91
C THR A 194 -7.05 -2.77 14.76
N LEU A 195 -5.83 -2.47 14.28
CA LEU A 195 -4.88 -1.62 15.00
C LEU A 195 -4.90 -0.16 14.54
N CYS A 196 -4.75 0.08 13.23
CA CYS A 196 -4.60 1.44 12.70
C CYS A 196 -5.85 1.98 12.01
N TYR A 197 -6.89 1.17 11.82
CA TYR A 197 -8.15 1.52 11.15
C TYR A 197 -8.02 1.90 9.66
N ASP A 198 -6.86 1.72 9.06
CA ASP A 198 -6.69 1.88 7.61
C ASP A 198 -7.15 0.62 6.85
N ILE A 199 -7.46 0.80 5.55
CA ILE A 199 -7.84 -0.29 4.64
C ILE A 199 -6.71 -1.33 4.60
N VAL A 200 -7.08 -2.61 4.74
CA VAL A 200 -6.19 -3.77 4.64
C VAL A 200 -6.51 -4.52 3.36
N THR A 201 -5.54 -4.55 2.44
CA THR A 201 -5.57 -5.42 1.26
C THR A 201 -4.49 -6.48 1.31
N LYS A 202 -3.47 -6.32 2.17
CA LYS A 202 -2.47 -7.35 2.47
C LYS A 202 -2.19 -7.42 3.96
N GLY A 203 -2.30 -8.62 4.54
CA GLY A 203 -2.20 -8.74 5.98
C GLY A 203 -2.43 -10.13 6.55
N GLN A 204 -2.88 -10.16 7.79
CA GLN A 204 -3.22 -11.36 8.54
C GLN A 204 -4.68 -11.31 8.99
N ARG A 205 -5.32 -12.47 9.05
CA ARG A 205 -6.71 -12.64 9.47
C ARG A 205 -6.89 -13.71 10.53
N CYS A 206 -8.00 -13.61 11.26
CA CYS A 206 -8.43 -14.65 12.17
C CYS A 206 -8.77 -15.95 11.39
N ASP A 207 -8.55 -17.10 12.02
CA ASP A 207 -8.94 -18.43 11.50
C ASP A 207 -10.47 -18.60 11.45
N VAL A 208 -11.21 -17.85 12.27
CA VAL A 208 -12.67 -17.84 12.27
C VAL A 208 -13.17 -16.94 11.16
N LEU A 209 -13.84 -17.52 10.15
CA LEU A 209 -14.34 -16.80 8.98
C LEU A 209 -15.30 -15.65 9.34
N GLU A 210 -16.17 -15.86 10.32
CA GLU A 210 -17.13 -14.85 10.80
C GLU A 210 -16.46 -13.74 11.62
N CYS A 211 -15.24 -13.95 12.13
CA CYS A 211 -14.53 -12.95 12.91
C CYS A 211 -13.94 -11.89 11.97
N LYS A 212 -14.23 -10.62 12.25
CA LYS A 212 -13.77 -9.47 11.44
C LYS A 212 -12.40 -8.94 11.84
N SER A 213 -11.69 -9.58 12.78
CA SER A 213 -10.33 -9.14 13.15
C SER A 213 -9.35 -9.40 12.01
N ARG A 214 -8.73 -8.31 11.55
CA ARG A 214 -7.84 -8.23 10.40
C ARG A 214 -6.74 -7.23 10.72
N PHE A 215 -5.51 -7.50 10.32
CA PHE A 215 -4.37 -6.61 10.59
C PHE A 215 -3.46 -6.55 9.37
N HIS A 216 -2.88 -5.40 9.06
CA HIS A 216 -1.67 -5.36 8.23
C HIS A 216 -0.56 -6.23 8.84
N HIS A 217 0.36 -6.75 8.02
CA HIS A 217 1.47 -7.56 8.52
C HIS A 217 2.32 -6.83 9.58
N HIS A 218 2.65 -5.55 9.33
CA HIS A 218 3.42 -4.72 10.27
C HIS A 218 2.63 -4.43 11.56
N CYS A 219 1.32 -4.18 11.44
CA CYS A 219 0.43 -3.97 12.58
C CYS A 219 0.31 -5.23 13.45
N ALA A 220 0.13 -6.41 12.85
CA ALA A 220 0.12 -7.67 13.56
C ALA A 220 1.44 -7.92 14.29
N ARG A 221 2.59 -7.67 13.63
CA ARG A 221 3.91 -7.80 14.25
C ARG A 221 4.03 -6.93 15.51
N ARG A 222 3.56 -5.68 15.45
CA ARG A 222 3.56 -4.74 16.58
C ARG A 222 2.58 -5.14 17.68
N PHE A 223 1.38 -5.59 17.31
CA PHE A 223 0.32 -5.94 18.27
C PHE A 223 0.63 -7.21 19.05
N PHE A 224 1.19 -8.23 18.38
CA PHE A 224 1.48 -9.53 18.97
C PHE A 224 2.91 -9.67 19.53
N SER A 225 3.82 -8.71 19.30
CA SER A 225 5.17 -8.77 19.87
C SER A 225 5.19 -8.59 21.39
N SER A 226 4.20 -7.87 21.93
CA SER A 226 4.06 -7.61 23.37
C SER A 226 3.21 -8.64 24.11
N GLN A 227 2.70 -9.67 23.42
CA GLN A 227 1.78 -10.66 23.99
C GLN A 227 2.47 -12.01 24.22
N ASN A 228 2.28 -12.58 25.41
CA ASN A 228 2.77 -13.91 25.75
C ASN A 228 2.04 -14.99 24.93
N GLU A 229 0.73 -14.84 24.74
CA GLU A 229 -0.10 -15.71 23.91
C GLU A 229 -0.68 -14.91 22.76
N LYS A 230 -0.45 -15.38 21.53
CA LYS A 230 -0.97 -14.72 20.33
C LYS A 230 -2.40 -15.18 20.10
N VAL A 231 -3.35 -14.40 20.59
CA VAL A 231 -4.79 -14.68 20.44
C VAL A 231 -5.52 -13.54 19.75
N CYS A 232 -6.54 -13.86 18.96
CA CYS A 232 -7.39 -12.87 18.32
C CYS A 232 -7.98 -11.90 19.35
N PRO A 233 -7.90 -10.57 19.16
CA PRO A 233 -8.42 -9.61 20.14
C PRO A 233 -9.94 -9.72 20.33
N ALA A 234 -10.69 -10.12 19.30
CA ALA A 234 -12.14 -10.22 19.32
C ALA A 234 -12.63 -11.58 19.85
N CYS A 235 -12.27 -12.70 19.19
CA CYS A 235 -12.81 -14.03 19.53
C CYS A 235 -11.89 -14.88 20.41
N LYS A 236 -10.71 -14.38 20.78
CA LYS A 236 -9.71 -15.06 21.65
C LYS A 236 -9.16 -16.39 21.13
N ILE A 237 -9.47 -16.80 19.90
CA ILE A 237 -8.86 -17.98 19.26
C ILE A 237 -7.40 -17.72 18.95
N ALA A 238 -6.56 -18.76 19.04
CA ALA A 238 -5.14 -18.72 18.71
C ALA A 238 -4.91 -18.11 17.31
N TRP A 239 -4.03 -17.12 17.25
CA TRP A 239 -3.71 -16.38 16.03
C TRP A 239 -2.61 -17.09 15.24
N LYS A 240 -2.89 -17.43 13.98
CA LYS A 240 -1.92 -18.05 13.06
C LYS A 240 -1.51 -17.04 12.01
N SER A 241 -0.22 -16.67 11.98
CA SER A 241 0.31 -15.73 10.99
C SER A 241 0.31 -16.27 9.55
N SER A 242 0.03 -17.57 9.36
CA SER A 242 -0.17 -18.20 8.05
C SER A 242 -1.51 -17.84 7.41
N ASN A 243 -2.48 -17.37 8.20
CA ASN A 243 -3.78 -16.96 7.69
C ASN A 243 -3.67 -15.53 7.20
N ILE A 244 -3.58 -15.36 5.89
CA ILE A 244 -3.32 -14.07 5.26
C ILE A 244 -4.57 -13.45 4.64
N VAL A 245 -4.52 -12.13 4.50
CA VAL A 245 -5.39 -11.32 3.63
C VAL A 245 -4.54 -10.95 2.43
N GLY A 246 -5.11 -10.99 1.22
CA GLY A 246 -4.40 -10.59 0.02
C GLY A 246 -3.37 -11.58 -0.48
N GLU A 247 -2.50 -11.08 -1.36
CA GLU A 247 -1.33 -11.82 -1.82
C GLU A 247 -0.21 -11.80 -0.75
N PRO A 248 0.60 -12.87 -0.65
CA PRO A 248 1.70 -12.91 0.29
C PRO A 248 2.74 -11.82 0.00
N LEU A 249 3.44 -11.40 1.05
CA LEU A 249 4.51 -10.41 0.96
C LEU A 249 5.53 -10.78 -0.13
N ARG A 250 5.94 -9.78 -0.92
CA ARG A 250 7.04 -9.92 -1.86
C ARG A 250 8.33 -10.20 -1.10
N ILE A 251 8.77 -11.46 -1.11
CA ILE A 251 10.10 -11.81 -0.62
C ILE A 251 11.09 -11.26 -1.65
N SER A 252 11.79 -10.17 -1.32
CA SER A 252 12.99 -9.80 -2.05
C SER A 252 14.01 -10.94 -1.87
N GLU A 253 14.67 -11.38 -2.94
CA GLU A 253 15.66 -12.47 -2.92
C GLU A 253 16.96 -12.11 -2.16
N GLY A 254 16.86 -11.45 -1.01
CA GLY A 254 17.97 -10.92 -0.22
C GLY A 254 18.04 -11.42 1.23
N SER A 255 17.37 -12.53 1.58
CA SER A 255 17.50 -13.09 2.94
C SER A 255 17.52 -14.63 2.92
N SER A 256 18.76 -15.14 2.89
CA SER A 256 19.21 -16.46 3.35
C SER A 256 18.19 -17.60 3.31
N ARG A 257 18.25 -18.40 2.24
CA ARG A 257 17.95 -19.83 2.31
C ARG A 257 18.94 -20.49 3.29
N ARG A 258 18.62 -20.47 4.59
CA ARG A 258 19.30 -21.31 5.58
C ARG A 258 18.81 -22.72 5.34
N ASN A 259 19.54 -23.42 4.48
CA ASN A 259 19.31 -24.81 4.11
C ASN A 259 19.36 -25.66 5.41
N LYS A 260 18.21 -26.15 5.88
CA LYS A 260 18.18 -27.22 6.89
C LYS A 260 18.67 -28.49 6.18
N ARG A 261 19.98 -28.75 6.25
CA ARG A 261 20.48 -30.11 6.05
C ARG A 261 20.06 -30.93 7.25
N ALA A 262 19.18 -31.91 7.00
CA ALA A 262 18.94 -33.00 7.91
C ALA A 262 20.27 -33.73 8.16
N ILE A 263 20.60 -33.92 9.42
CA ILE A 263 21.64 -34.84 9.87
C ILE A 263 21.01 -36.23 9.79
N PRO A 264 21.57 -37.21 9.05
CA PRO A 264 21.12 -38.59 9.13
C PRO A 264 21.47 -39.14 10.51
N GLU A 265 20.50 -39.74 11.17
CA GLU A 265 20.71 -40.62 12.32
C GLU A 265 21.39 -41.89 11.78
N ASP A 266 22.65 -42.13 12.17
CA ASP A 266 23.30 -43.42 11.96
C ASP A 266 22.73 -44.41 12.98
N ASP A 267 21.82 -45.27 12.51
CA ASP A 267 21.49 -46.56 13.12
C ASP A 267 22.65 -47.52 12.81
N ASP A 268 23.58 -47.68 13.75
CA ASP A 268 24.49 -48.84 13.80
C ASP A 268 24.07 -49.72 14.98
N ASP A 269 23.14 -50.64 14.71
CA ASP A 269 22.92 -51.84 15.52
C ASP A 269 23.45 -53.06 14.75
N ASP A 270 24.39 -53.73 15.42
CA ASP A 270 24.82 -55.12 15.31
C ASP A 270 25.47 -55.65 14.01
N LEU A 271 26.64 -56.31 14.17
CA LEU A 271 26.75 -57.77 13.98
C LEU A 271 28.22 -58.32 14.08
N TYR A 272 28.44 -59.20 15.07
CA TYR A 272 29.40 -60.34 15.14
C TYR A 272 30.92 -60.14 14.94
N GLN A 273 31.68 -60.16 16.05
CA GLN A 273 32.61 -61.23 16.49
C GLN A 273 33.59 -60.71 17.56
#